data_AF-A0A834JWM7-F1
#
_entry.id   AF-A0A834JWM7-F1
#
_cell.length_a   1.000
_cell.length_b   1.000
_cell.length_c   1.000
_cell.angle_alpha   90.00
_cell.angle_beta   90.00
_cell.angle_gamma   90.00
#
_symmetry.space_group_name_H-M   'P 1'
#
loop_
_entity.id
_entity.type
_entity.pdbx_description
1 polymer ?
#
loop_
_entity_poly.entity_id
_entity_poly.type
_entity_poly.pdbx_seq_one_letter_code
_entity_poly.pdbx_strand_id
1 'polypeptide(L)'
;MDVLKPELIWVDGRCYRFFESEAWINKNNMDSYVEEDYQADYTDEECSDFNIEIVPHGEAKLKHSFHVAKPFFPFIIGSKNAVRKRIEIETKTSIQVPKPEQDGDIVIIGSDRRGILSARHRIDLIIEVSRKKLSYTHFLSIPLNTDEIIKNFNSFKSDVIQKFGGDITGINEIIFQKPIKLHLTIGMLTLLDEEERNQAVQTFMDCKQHIIDPFIEKHGLFTLEIKGVQSMNDNPSAVKILYGIVFTENDILQELFNQIVDYFAEKDLMPNRTKDVKLHVTFMNIAYRKKDNNVTIDKNIYKKFDATQILNEYKDTLFGKTVLKEIHLSQLKTATEVNYYQATAKITLGEEQP
;
A
#
# COMPACT_ATOMS: atom_id res chain seq x y z
N MET A 1 12.03 6.40 -23.58
CA MET A 1 11.45 7.35 -22.62
C MET A 1 11.46 8.73 -23.23
N ASP A 2 10.41 9.54 -23.04
CA ASP A 2 10.34 10.89 -23.61
C ASP A 2 10.98 11.89 -22.64
N VAL A 3 12.22 12.29 -22.93
CA VAL A 3 12.99 13.29 -22.15
C VAL A 3 12.21 14.62 -22.04
N LEU A 4 11.22 14.86 -22.90
CA LEU A 4 10.40 16.07 -22.91
C LEU A 4 9.22 16.00 -21.93
N LYS A 5 8.95 14.85 -21.28
CA LYS A 5 7.88 14.67 -20.28
C LYS A 5 8.32 13.79 -19.09
N PRO A 6 9.18 14.30 -18.20
CA PRO A 6 9.57 13.58 -16.98
C PRO A 6 8.37 13.34 -16.06
N GLU A 7 8.44 12.26 -15.26
CA GLU A 7 7.50 12.04 -14.15
C GLU A 7 7.67 13.18 -13.14
N LEU A 8 6.58 13.69 -12.58
CA LEU A 8 6.64 14.75 -11.57
C LEU A 8 6.42 14.14 -10.19
N ILE A 9 7.34 14.39 -9.27
CA ILE A 9 7.27 13.96 -7.87
C ILE A 9 7.03 15.20 -7.01
N TRP A 10 6.02 15.15 -6.14
CA TRP A 10 5.70 16.25 -5.23
C TRP A 10 6.10 15.87 -3.81
N VAL A 11 6.88 16.72 -3.14
CA VAL A 11 7.29 16.54 -1.75
C VAL A 11 7.16 17.89 -1.04
N ASP A 12 6.36 17.97 0.02
CA ASP A 12 6.11 19.19 0.80
C ASP A 12 5.83 20.43 -0.07
N GLY A 13 4.94 20.28 -1.06
CA GLY A 13 4.54 21.36 -1.98
C GLY A 13 5.55 21.70 -3.08
N ARG A 14 6.71 21.01 -3.14
CA ARG A 14 7.73 21.18 -4.19
C ARG A 14 7.59 20.12 -5.27
N CYS A 15 7.70 20.54 -6.52
CA CYS A 15 7.61 19.65 -7.69
C CYS A 15 9.00 19.35 -8.26
N TYR A 16 9.31 18.07 -8.39
CA TYR A 16 10.59 17.57 -8.89
C TYR A 16 10.36 16.80 -10.19
N ARG A 17 11.23 17.04 -11.18
CA ARG A 17 11.25 16.28 -12.42
C ARG A 17 12.09 15.03 -12.24
N PHE A 18 11.46 13.89 -12.42
CA PHE A 18 12.04 12.57 -12.28
C PHE A 18 12.15 11.92 -13.66
N PHE A 19 13.37 11.49 -14.00
CA PHE A 19 13.67 10.82 -15.25
C PHE A 19 13.84 9.33 -14.98
N GLU A 20 12.93 8.53 -15.52
CA GLU A 20 12.96 7.06 -15.41
C GLU A 20 14.28 6.53 -16.07
N SER A 21 14.97 5.51 -15.55
CA SER A 21 16.14 4.86 -16.22
C SER A 21 15.78 3.42 -16.56
N GLU A 22 16.25 2.91 -17.72
CA GLU A 22 15.88 1.58 -18.24
C GLU A 22 16.34 0.40 -17.34
N ALA A 23 17.15 0.66 -16.31
CA ALA A 23 17.53 -0.33 -15.30
C ALA A 23 16.38 -0.73 -14.33
N TRP A 24 15.23 -0.07 -14.41
CA TRP A 24 14.18 -0.15 -13.37
C TRP A 24 13.20 -1.33 -13.51
N ILE A 25 13.41 -2.20 -14.51
CA ILE A 25 12.49 -3.31 -14.82
C ILE A 25 12.76 -4.57 -13.98
N ASN A 26 13.90 -4.68 -13.27
CA ASN A 26 14.19 -5.88 -12.47
C ASN A 26 13.60 -5.81 -11.06
N LYS A 27 12.34 -6.21 -10.94
CA LYS A 27 11.72 -6.61 -9.68
C LYS A 27 12.41 -7.85 -9.11
N ASN A 28 12.74 -7.76 -7.81
CA ASN A 28 13.29 -8.80 -6.94
C ASN A 28 14.82 -8.92 -6.95
N ASN A 29 15.50 -7.93 -6.37
CA ASN A 29 16.51 -8.22 -5.38
C ASN A 29 16.80 -6.97 -4.55
N MET A 30 16.88 -7.16 -3.24
CA MET A 30 17.39 -6.17 -2.29
C MET A 30 18.93 -6.10 -2.39
N ASP A 31 19.45 -6.06 -3.62
CA ASP A 31 20.88 -5.94 -3.89
C ASP A 31 21.25 -4.45 -3.88
N SER A 32 22.40 -4.16 -3.28
CA SER A 32 23.05 -2.86 -3.09
C SER A 32 22.50 -1.72 -3.95
N TYR A 33 21.83 -0.74 -3.30
CA TYR A 33 21.38 0.49 -3.95
C TYR A 33 22.58 1.21 -4.59
N VAL A 34 22.66 1.16 -5.93
CA VAL A 34 23.54 1.99 -6.75
C VAL A 34 22.65 3.05 -7.34
N GLU A 35 22.85 4.29 -6.90
CA GLU A 35 22.22 5.46 -7.51
C GLU A 35 23.01 5.81 -8.79
N GLU A 36 22.37 5.77 -9.96
CA GLU A 36 22.93 6.36 -11.18
C GLU A 36 22.78 7.89 -11.13
N ASP A 37 23.71 8.63 -11.72
CA ASP A 37 23.81 10.10 -11.58
C ASP A 37 22.53 10.83 -12.04
N TYR A 38 21.65 11.11 -11.08
CA TYR A 38 20.45 11.93 -11.27
C TYR A 38 20.81 13.41 -11.15
N GLN A 39 20.90 14.10 -12.29
CA GLN A 39 20.96 15.55 -12.32
C GLN A 39 19.52 16.11 -12.38
N ALA A 40 18.89 16.26 -11.20
CA ALA A 40 17.67 17.06 -11.09
C ALA A 40 18.05 18.54 -11.19
N ASP A 41 17.57 19.24 -12.22
CA ASP A 41 17.73 20.70 -12.31
C ASP A 41 16.85 21.37 -11.24
N TYR A 42 17.51 21.82 -10.16
CA TYR A 42 16.89 22.56 -9.07
C TYR A 42 16.55 23.98 -9.55
N THR A 43 15.26 24.31 -9.60
CA THR A 43 14.81 25.71 -9.67
C THR A 43 14.30 26.10 -8.30
N ASP A 44 14.93 27.13 -7.73
CA ASP A 44 14.73 27.63 -6.36
C ASP A 44 13.44 28.47 -6.31
N GLU A 45 12.27 27.84 -6.48
CA GLU A 45 10.98 28.48 -6.22
C GLU A 45 10.63 28.29 -4.74
N GLU A 46 10.46 29.40 -4.03
CA GLU A 46 10.21 29.50 -2.58
C GLU A 46 8.95 28.74 -2.15
N CYS A 47 9.07 27.44 -1.89
CA CYS A 47 8.07 26.69 -1.13
C CYS A 47 8.30 26.91 0.37
N SER A 48 7.21 26.93 1.12
CA SER A 48 7.11 27.40 2.50
C SER A 48 7.92 26.53 3.50
N ASP A 49 9.23 26.80 3.64
CA ASP A 49 10.17 26.15 4.58
C ASP A 49 9.85 26.38 6.08
N PHE A 50 8.63 26.82 6.43
CA PHE A 50 8.25 27.24 7.79
C PHE A 50 8.23 26.10 8.81
N ASN A 51 8.14 24.85 8.36
CA ASN A 51 8.06 23.69 9.25
C ASN A 51 9.44 23.08 9.59
N ILE A 52 10.53 23.58 9.00
CA ILE A 52 11.89 23.06 9.26
C ILE A 52 12.54 23.88 10.38
N GLU A 53 12.49 23.32 11.59
CA GLU A 53 13.14 23.89 12.77
C GLU A 53 14.66 23.69 12.72
N ILE A 54 15.42 24.80 12.69
CA ILE A 54 16.88 24.79 12.68
C ILE A 54 17.35 25.56 13.90
N VAL A 55 18.11 24.88 14.75
CA VAL A 55 18.55 25.41 16.06
C VAL A 55 20.08 25.53 16.12
N PRO A 56 20.63 26.40 16.99
CA PRO A 56 22.07 26.49 17.20
C PRO A 56 22.68 25.16 17.68
N HIS A 57 23.90 24.87 17.23
CA HIS A 57 24.70 23.71 17.60
C HIS A 57 26.15 24.13 17.87
N GLY A 58 26.41 24.64 19.07
CA GLY A 58 27.68 25.31 19.39
C GLY A 58 27.74 26.74 18.84
N GLU A 59 28.94 27.33 18.80
CA GLU A 59 29.10 28.77 18.53
C GLU A 59 28.92 29.16 17.06
N ALA A 60 29.21 28.25 16.11
CA ALA A 60 29.29 28.58 14.68
C ALA A 60 28.50 27.63 13.77
N LYS A 61 27.73 26.70 14.34
CA LYS A 61 26.97 25.72 13.57
C LYS A 61 25.50 25.73 13.96
N LEU A 62 24.69 25.24 13.04
CA LEU A 62 23.27 25.01 13.16
C LEU A 62 23.02 23.51 13.00
N LYS A 63 21.91 23.03 13.57
CA LYS A 63 21.42 21.67 13.40
C LYS A 63 19.94 21.62 13.09
N HIS A 64 19.54 20.63 12.31
CA HIS A 64 18.16 20.20 12.13
C HIS A 64 18.08 18.71 12.47
N SER A 65 17.15 18.34 13.34
CA SER A 65 16.89 16.95 13.75
C SER A 65 15.47 16.60 13.33
N PHE A 66 15.29 15.40 12.78
CA PHE A 66 13.99 14.92 12.33
C PHE A 66 13.90 13.39 12.30
N HIS A 67 12.69 12.90 12.56
CA HIS A 67 12.38 11.49 12.51
C HIS A 67 12.37 10.96 11.07
N VAL A 68 12.89 9.75 10.88
CA VAL A 68 12.82 8.99 9.63
C VAL A 68 12.71 7.50 9.98
N ALA A 69 11.74 6.82 9.39
CA ALA A 69 11.59 5.38 9.57
C ALA A 69 12.86 4.62 9.16
N LYS A 70 13.34 3.72 10.02
CA LYS A 70 14.60 2.96 9.81
C LYS A 70 14.74 2.29 8.43
N PRO A 71 13.68 1.76 7.79
CA PRO A 71 13.78 1.21 6.44
C PRO A 71 14.34 2.18 5.38
N PHE A 72 14.29 3.49 5.63
CA PHE A 72 14.87 4.50 4.72
C PHE A 72 16.37 4.72 4.91
N PHE A 73 16.96 4.34 6.05
CA PHE A 73 18.38 4.61 6.33
C PHE A 73 19.32 4.04 5.26
N PRO A 74 19.15 2.80 4.76
CA PRO A 74 20.02 2.27 3.71
C PRO A 74 19.98 3.08 2.40
N PHE A 75 18.84 3.69 2.06
CA PHE A 75 18.70 4.52 0.87
C PHE A 75 19.41 5.86 1.04
N ILE A 76 19.28 6.48 2.22
CA ILE A 76 19.94 7.75 2.57
C ILE A 76 21.46 7.59 2.68
N ILE A 77 21.91 6.47 3.26
CA ILE A 77 23.34 6.16 3.38
C ILE A 77 23.91 5.82 2.00
N GLY A 78 23.24 4.93 1.27
CA GLY A 78 23.68 4.40 -0.02
C GLY A 78 24.88 3.44 0.07
N SER A 79 25.14 2.73 -1.01
CA SER A 79 26.28 1.80 -1.09
C SER A 79 27.59 2.50 -0.75
N LYS A 80 28.37 1.93 0.18
CA LYS A 80 29.65 2.50 0.67
C LYS A 80 29.53 3.95 1.19
N ASN A 81 28.35 4.35 1.68
CA ASN A 81 28.00 5.71 2.10
C ASN A 81 28.01 6.75 0.97
N ALA A 82 27.91 6.33 -0.30
CA ALA A 82 28.09 7.21 -1.45
C ALA A 82 27.07 8.35 -1.48
N VAL A 83 25.80 8.03 -1.24
CA VAL A 83 24.67 8.99 -1.30
C VAL A 83 24.84 10.04 -0.21
N ARG A 84 24.98 9.60 1.05
CA ARG A 84 25.21 10.51 2.18
C ARG A 84 26.39 11.43 1.95
N LYS A 85 27.55 10.88 1.55
CA LYS A 85 28.76 11.67 1.29
C LYS A 85 28.55 12.69 0.18
N ARG A 86 27.82 12.33 -0.88
CA ARG A 86 27.50 13.25 -1.98
C ARG A 86 26.65 14.42 -1.48
N ILE A 87 25.59 14.14 -0.72
CA ILE A 87 24.74 15.19 -0.13
C ILE A 87 25.58 16.08 0.80
N GLU A 88 26.39 15.50 1.68
CA GLU A 88 27.27 16.23 2.60
C GLU A 88 28.23 17.19 1.85
N ILE A 89 28.87 16.72 0.77
CA ILE A 89 29.81 17.51 -0.05
C ILE A 89 29.09 18.67 -0.76
N GLU A 90 28.01 18.38 -1.47
CA GLU A 90 27.32 19.36 -2.31
C GLU A 90 26.61 20.44 -1.49
N THR A 91 26.11 20.08 -0.31
CA THR A 91 25.38 21.00 0.59
C THR A 91 26.28 21.62 1.66
N LYS A 92 27.54 21.20 1.75
CA LYS A 92 28.50 21.59 2.80
C LYS A 92 27.95 21.33 4.21
N THR A 93 27.28 20.19 4.40
CA THR A 93 26.71 19.74 5.68
C THR A 93 27.33 18.42 6.13
N SER A 94 27.03 18.01 7.37
CA SER A 94 27.27 16.67 7.88
C SER A 94 25.95 16.03 8.28
N ILE A 95 25.74 14.77 7.88
CA ILE A 95 24.51 14.01 8.11
C ILE A 95 24.84 12.85 9.05
N GLN A 96 24.23 12.88 10.22
CA GLN A 96 24.31 11.81 11.21
C GLN A 96 23.05 10.95 11.09
N VAL A 97 23.24 9.69 10.71
CA VAL A 97 22.17 8.68 10.67
C VAL A 97 22.36 7.75 11.87
N PRO A 98 21.32 7.50 12.68
CA PRO A 98 21.38 6.55 13.78
C PRO A 98 21.86 5.16 13.32
N LYS A 99 22.53 4.45 14.22
CA LYS A 99 22.87 3.04 13.97
C LYS A 99 21.62 2.18 13.96
N PRO A 100 21.59 1.03 13.25
CA PRO A 100 20.42 0.15 13.21
C PRO A 100 19.89 -0.26 14.60
N GLU A 101 20.79 -0.44 15.57
CA GLU A 101 20.49 -0.85 16.93
C GLU A 101 20.04 0.31 17.83
N GLN A 102 20.07 1.55 17.33
CA GLN A 102 19.70 2.75 18.07
C GLN A 102 18.42 3.34 17.49
N ASP A 103 17.55 3.80 18.38
CA ASP A 103 16.45 4.70 18.01
C ASP A 103 16.97 6.13 18.04
N GLY A 104 16.47 6.95 17.13
CA GLY A 104 16.82 8.36 17.08
C GLY A 104 16.52 9.01 15.73
N ASP A 105 16.71 10.31 15.71
CA ASP A 105 16.51 11.16 14.55
C ASP A 105 17.75 11.21 13.66
N ILE A 106 17.52 11.50 12.37
CA ILE A 106 18.59 11.97 11.50
C ILE A 106 18.91 13.41 11.90
N VAL A 107 20.21 13.73 11.97
CA VAL A 107 20.68 15.07 12.31
C VAL A 107 21.53 15.63 11.19
N ILE A 108 21.12 16.77 10.63
CA ILE A 108 21.89 17.54 9.65
C ILE A 108 22.55 18.69 10.37
N ILE A 109 23.86 18.82 10.24
CA ILE A 109 24.67 19.88 10.87
C ILE A 109 25.37 20.67 9.79
N GLY A 110 25.25 21.99 9.82
CA GLY A 110 25.87 22.88 8.83
C GLY A 110 26.17 24.26 9.43
N SER A 111 27.00 25.04 8.76
CA SER A 111 27.30 26.43 9.15
C SER A 111 26.27 27.43 8.60
N ASP A 112 25.49 27.05 7.60
CA ASP A 112 24.51 27.89 6.92
C ASP A 112 23.15 27.19 6.83
N ARG A 113 22.09 27.99 6.98
CA ARG A 113 20.70 27.52 6.95
C ARG A 113 20.35 26.93 5.58
N ARG A 114 20.82 27.53 4.48
CA ARG A 114 20.50 27.07 3.12
C ARG A 114 21.06 25.69 2.83
N GLY A 115 22.27 25.40 3.31
CA GLY A 115 22.88 24.07 3.18
C GLY A 115 22.07 22.99 3.89
N ILE A 116 21.60 23.28 5.12
CA ILE A 116 20.75 22.36 5.90
C ILE A 116 19.43 22.09 5.19
N LEU A 117 18.77 23.15 4.70
CA LEU A 117 17.52 23.01 3.94
C LEU A 117 17.72 22.18 2.67
N SER A 118 18.76 22.49 1.88
CA SER A 118 19.07 21.73 0.66
C SER A 118 19.34 20.24 0.95
N ALA A 119 20.08 19.93 2.02
CA ALA A 119 20.31 18.56 2.45
C ALA A 119 19.02 17.86 2.89
N ARG A 120 18.15 18.55 3.63
CA ARG A 120 16.86 18.02 4.08
C ARG A 120 15.98 17.64 2.90
N HIS A 121 15.80 18.56 1.95
CA HIS A 121 14.97 18.34 0.75
C HIS A 121 15.47 17.17 -0.10
N ARG A 122 16.79 16.97 -0.21
CA ARG A 122 17.36 15.80 -0.90
C ARG A 122 17.07 14.49 -0.19
N ILE A 123 17.07 14.49 1.15
CA ILE A 123 16.67 13.32 1.94
C ILE A 123 15.18 13.03 1.73
N ASP A 124 14.32 14.05 1.72
CA ASP A 124 12.88 13.88 1.52
C ASP A 124 12.56 13.28 0.15
N LEU A 125 13.26 13.74 -0.90
CA LEU A 125 13.19 13.13 -2.22
C LEU A 125 13.58 11.65 -2.23
N ILE A 126 14.67 11.29 -1.54
CA ILE A 126 15.11 9.90 -1.42
C ILE A 126 14.03 9.07 -0.72
N ILE A 127 13.43 9.59 0.36
CA ILE A 127 12.35 8.92 1.09
C ILE A 127 11.15 8.70 0.18
N GLU A 128 10.70 9.72 -0.54
CA GLU A 128 9.54 9.64 -1.42
C GLU A 128 9.76 8.61 -2.56
N VAL A 129 10.91 8.68 -3.23
CA VAL A 129 11.26 7.75 -4.32
C VAL A 129 11.44 6.32 -3.80
N SER A 130 12.04 6.15 -2.63
CA SER A 130 12.28 4.83 -2.05
C SER A 130 11.02 4.21 -1.44
N ARG A 131 10.07 5.01 -0.93
CA ARG A 131 8.78 4.52 -0.40
C ARG A 131 8.00 3.76 -1.47
N LYS A 132 8.01 4.22 -2.72
CA LYS A 132 7.40 3.52 -3.87
C LYS A 132 7.96 2.11 -4.10
N LYS A 133 9.16 1.80 -3.59
CA LYS A 133 9.81 0.48 -3.71
C LYS A 133 9.48 -0.45 -2.55
N LEU A 134 8.97 0.08 -1.44
CA LEU A 134 8.63 -0.69 -0.27
C LEU A 134 7.28 -1.39 -0.47
N SER A 135 7.18 -2.60 0.09
CA SER A 135 5.95 -3.38 0.03
C SER A 135 4.94 -2.85 1.05
N TYR A 136 3.66 -2.94 0.70
CA TYR A 136 2.58 -2.68 1.65
C TYR A 136 2.73 -3.53 2.90
N THR A 137 2.38 -2.95 4.05
CA THR A 137 2.40 -3.61 5.36
C THR A 137 1.01 -3.73 5.97
N HIS A 138 0.09 -2.83 5.59
CA HIS A 138 -1.27 -2.79 6.12
C HIS A 138 -2.27 -2.52 5.00
N PHE A 139 -3.55 -2.68 5.32
CA PHE A 139 -4.65 -2.38 4.42
C PHE A 139 -5.94 -2.11 5.20
N LEU A 140 -6.79 -1.23 4.68
CA LEU A 140 -8.16 -1.09 5.15
C LEU A 140 -9.00 -2.19 4.53
N SER A 141 -9.79 -2.89 5.35
CA SER A 141 -10.60 -4.01 4.87
C SER A 141 -11.93 -4.20 5.58
N ILE A 142 -12.81 -4.91 4.89
CA ILE A 142 -14.05 -5.46 5.45
C ILE A 142 -13.94 -6.98 5.43
N PRO A 143 -14.00 -7.66 6.58
CA PRO A 143 -14.06 -9.11 6.63
C PRO A 143 -15.34 -9.61 5.93
N LEU A 144 -15.18 -10.55 4.98
CA LEU A 144 -16.28 -11.15 4.22
C LEU A 144 -16.24 -12.68 4.35
N ASN A 145 -15.80 -13.15 5.51
CA ASN A 145 -15.56 -14.55 5.84
C ASN A 145 -16.66 -15.10 6.77
N THR A 146 -17.92 -14.74 6.51
CA THR A 146 -19.06 -15.34 7.23
C THR A 146 -19.23 -16.81 6.86
N ASP A 147 -19.89 -17.59 7.71
CA ASP A 147 -20.10 -19.03 7.48
C ASP A 147 -20.80 -19.32 6.13
N GLU A 148 -21.79 -18.50 5.75
CA GLU A 148 -22.49 -18.62 4.47
C GLU A 148 -21.53 -18.38 3.29
N ILE A 149 -20.77 -17.28 3.32
CA ILE A 149 -19.85 -16.92 2.23
C ILE A 149 -18.72 -17.94 2.13
N ILE A 150 -18.15 -18.38 3.26
CA ILE A 150 -17.12 -19.43 3.32
C ILE A 150 -17.66 -20.72 2.71
N LYS A 151 -18.87 -21.14 3.08
CA LYS A 151 -19.49 -22.36 2.55
C LYS A 151 -19.64 -22.26 1.03
N ASN A 152 -20.23 -21.18 0.53
CA ASN A 152 -20.46 -20.99 -0.90
C ASN A 152 -19.16 -20.86 -1.70
N PHE A 153 -18.16 -20.16 -1.15
CA PHE A 153 -16.82 -20.08 -1.74
C PHE A 153 -16.15 -21.46 -1.81
N ASN A 154 -16.26 -22.28 -0.76
CA ASN A 154 -15.71 -23.63 -0.76
C ASN A 154 -16.43 -24.53 -1.77
N SER A 155 -17.76 -24.43 -1.89
CA SER A 155 -18.52 -25.14 -2.92
C SER A 155 -18.07 -24.73 -4.34
N PHE A 156 -17.92 -23.43 -4.60
CA PHE A 156 -17.36 -22.92 -5.84
C PHE A 156 -15.95 -23.45 -6.11
N LYS A 157 -15.06 -23.40 -5.12
CA LYS A 157 -13.69 -23.92 -5.23
C LYS A 157 -13.68 -25.40 -5.62
N SER A 158 -14.46 -26.24 -4.93
CA SER A 158 -14.55 -27.66 -5.23
C SER A 158 -15.08 -27.92 -6.64
N ASP A 159 -16.13 -27.22 -7.05
CA ASP A 159 -16.75 -27.37 -8.37
C ASP A 159 -15.81 -26.93 -9.51
N VAL A 160 -15.13 -25.79 -9.35
CA VAL A 160 -14.14 -25.30 -10.33
C VAL A 160 -12.96 -26.26 -10.47
N ILE A 161 -12.43 -26.78 -9.36
CA ILE A 161 -11.33 -27.75 -9.41
C ILE A 161 -11.79 -29.04 -10.10
N GLN A 162 -13.00 -29.51 -9.82
CA GLN A 162 -13.54 -30.73 -10.43
C GLN A 162 -13.78 -30.57 -11.93
N LYS A 163 -14.38 -29.46 -12.37
CA LYS A 163 -14.76 -29.23 -13.77
C LYS A 163 -13.60 -28.76 -14.65
N PHE A 164 -12.73 -27.91 -14.10
CA PHE A 164 -11.74 -27.15 -14.88
C PHE A 164 -10.30 -27.29 -14.37
N GLY A 165 -10.09 -28.05 -13.29
CA GLY A 165 -8.77 -28.29 -12.73
C GLY A 165 -7.86 -29.04 -13.70
N GLY A 166 -6.59 -28.64 -13.74
CA GLY A 166 -5.60 -29.32 -14.56
C GLY A 166 -4.41 -28.44 -14.91
N ASP A 167 -3.31 -29.10 -15.30
CA ASP A 167 -2.11 -28.39 -15.70
C ASP A 167 -2.35 -27.52 -16.92
N ILE A 168 -3.14 -27.96 -17.92
CA ILE A 168 -3.39 -27.18 -19.15
C ILE A 168 -4.06 -25.85 -18.82
N THR A 169 -5.11 -25.87 -18.00
CA THR A 169 -5.85 -24.67 -17.59
C THR A 169 -5.11 -23.86 -16.54
N GLY A 170 -4.11 -24.44 -15.88
CA GLY A 170 -3.38 -23.81 -14.77
C GLY A 170 -4.24 -23.66 -13.50
N ILE A 171 -5.37 -24.36 -13.41
CA ILE A 171 -6.25 -24.33 -12.24
C ILE A 171 -5.88 -25.47 -11.30
N ASN A 172 -5.54 -25.11 -10.07
CA ASN A 172 -5.23 -26.03 -8.98
C ASN A 172 -5.58 -25.39 -7.63
N GLU A 173 -5.56 -26.18 -6.55
CA GLU A 173 -6.01 -25.70 -5.25
C GLU A 173 -5.19 -24.51 -4.70
N ILE A 174 -3.88 -24.46 -4.98
CA ILE A 174 -2.98 -23.46 -4.40
C ILE A 174 -3.29 -22.02 -4.84
N ILE A 175 -3.93 -21.81 -5.99
CA ILE A 175 -4.29 -20.47 -6.45
C ILE A 175 -5.57 -19.94 -5.81
N PHE A 176 -6.31 -20.74 -5.04
CA PHE A 176 -7.49 -20.28 -4.33
C PHE A 176 -7.12 -19.58 -3.01
N GLN A 177 -7.86 -18.52 -2.69
CA GLN A 177 -7.75 -17.83 -1.41
C GLN A 177 -8.13 -18.76 -0.26
N LYS A 178 -7.50 -18.57 0.90
CA LYS A 178 -7.94 -19.24 2.12
C LYS A 178 -9.28 -18.66 2.57
N PRO A 179 -10.30 -19.48 2.91
CA PRO A 179 -11.63 -18.96 3.24
C PRO A 179 -11.63 -17.95 4.39
N ILE A 180 -10.80 -18.18 5.41
CA ILE A 180 -10.67 -17.25 6.55
C ILE A 180 -10.11 -15.89 6.14
N LYS A 181 -9.45 -15.77 4.98
CA LYS A 181 -8.86 -14.54 4.45
C LYS A 181 -9.77 -13.81 3.46
N LEU A 182 -11.02 -14.22 3.26
CA LEU A 182 -11.95 -13.52 2.37
C LEU A 182 -12.29 -12.13 2.95
N HIS A 183 -12.04 -11.09 2.14
CA HIS A 183 -12.28 -9.70 2.51
C HIS A 183 -12.41 -8.81 1.28
N LEU A 184 -13.03 -7.65 1.47
CA LEU A 184 -12.94 -6.52 0.57
C LEU A 184 -11.81 -5.60 1.02
N THR A 185 -10.92 -5.22 0.10
CA THR A 185 -9.85 -4.24 0.35
C THR A 185 -10.33 -2.86 -0.05
N ILE A 186 -10.25 -1.89 0.87
CA ILE A 186 -10.61 -0.48 0.62
C ILE A 186 -9.37 0.29 0.13
N GLY A 187 -8.23 0.12 0.80
CA GLY A 187 -6.98 0.79 0.46
C GLY A 187 -5.77 0.11 1.08
N MET A 188 -4.59 0.31 0.49
CA MET A 188 -3.33 -0.30 0.92
C MET A 188 -2.42 0.75 1.56
N LEU A 189 -1.69 0.38 2.63
CA LEU A 189 -0.78 1.28 3.33
C LEU A 189 0.60 0.65 3.50
N THR A 190 1.62 1.51 3.52
CA THR A 190 3.00 1.16 3.86
C THR A 190 3.36 1.91 5.13
N LEU A 191 3.09 1.28 6.28
CA LEU A 191 3.41 1.78 7.62
C LEU A 191 4.68 1.07 8.09
N LEU A 192 5.75 1.84 8.30
CA LEU A 192 7.13 1.35 8.44
C LEU A 192 7.63 1.33 9.89
N ASP A 193 6.98 2.07 10.78
CA ASP A 193 7.29 2.13 12.20
C ASP A 193 6.04 2.39 13.05
N GLU A 194 6.25 2.59 14.35
CA GLU A 194 5.19 2.88 15.32
C GLU A 194 4.55 4.26 15.10
N GLU A 195 5.31 5.25 14.65
CA GLU A 195 4.81 6.62 14.47
C GLU A 195 3.81 6.66 13.31
N GLU A 196 4.18 6.11 12.15
CA GLU A 196 3.28 5.98 11.01
C GLU A 196 2.06 5.11 11.36
N ARG A 197 2.25 4.07 12.17
CA ARG A 197 1.14 3.22 12.61
C ARG A 197 0.17 3.97 13.52
N ASN A 198 0.66 4.75 14.47
CA ASN A 198 -0.17 5.57 15.34
C ASN A 198 -0.88 6.67 14.55
N GLN A 199 -0.21 7.30 13.58
CA GLN A 199 -0.83 8.26 12.67
C GLN A 199 -1.96 7.63 11.86
N ALA A 200 -1.77 6.40 11.36
CA ALA A 200 -2.81 5.66 10.64
C ALA A 200 -4.00 5.31 11.55
N VAL A 201 -3.75 4.92 12.80
CA VAL A 201 -4.82 4.66 13.79
C VAL A 201 -5.61 5.94 14.08
N GLN A 202 -4.93 7.06 14.32
CA GLN A 202 -5.60 8.34 14.57
C GLN A 202 -6.42 8.78 13.35
N THR A 203 -5.82 8.76 12.15
CA THR A 203 -6.52 9.04 10.89
C THR A 203 -7.74 8.14 10.71
N PHE A 204 -7.63 6.86 11.07
CA PHE A 204 -8.75 5.94 10.97
C PHE A 204 -9.90 6.29 11.92
N MET A 205 -9.60 6.68 13.16
CA MET A 205 -10.61 7.10 14.13
C MET A 205 -11.23 8.46 13.76
N ASP A 206 -10.43 9.41 13.27
CA ASP A 206 -10.96 10.70 12.79
C ASP A 206 -11.86 10.50 11.57
N CYS A 207 -11.47 9.60 10.65
CA CYS A 207 -12.30 9.19 9.51
C CYS A 207 -13.62 8.58 9.96
N LYS A 208 -13.64 7.80 11.05
CA LYS A 208 -14.87 7.32 11.68
C LYS A 208 -15.81 8.49 11.98
N GLN A 209 -15.31 9.47 12.73
CA GLN A 209 -16.11 10.58 13.25
C GLN A 209 -16.58 11.53 12.14
N HIS A 210 -15.73 11.82 11.15
CA HIS A 210 -15.99 12.85 10.15
C HIS A 210 -16.62 12.35 8.86
N ILE A 211 -16.44 11.07 8.53
CA ILE A 211 -16.89 10.49 7.26
C ILE A 211 -17.83 9.32 7.52
N ILE A 212 -17.38 8.30 8.24
CA ILE A 212 -18.12 7.02 8.31
C ILE A 212 -19.41 7.17 9.11
N ASP A 213 -19.37 7.72 10.32
CA ASP A 213 -20.55 7.85 11.18
C ASP A 213 -21.62 8.75 10.55
N PRO A 214 -21.31 9.97 10.06
CA PRO A 214 -22.30 10.81 9.37
C PRO A 214 -22.92 10.14 8.15
N PHE A 215 -22.11 9.35 7.42
CA PHE A 215 -22.59 8.62 6.25
C PHE A 215 -23.56 7.49 6.63
N ILE A 216 -23.24 6.75 7.69
CA ILE A 216 -24.08 5.67 8.23
C ILE A 216 -25.37 6.23 8.86
N GLU A 217 -25.30 7.38 9.55
CA GLU A 217 -26.51 8.06 10.08
C GLU A 217 -27.47 8.47 8.98
N LYS A 218 -26.94 8.96 7.85
CA LYS A 218 -27.75 9.41 6.71
C LYS A 218 -28.34 8.27 5.89
N HIS A 219 -27.59 7.18 5.70
CA HIS A 219 -27.93 6.13 4.74
C HIS A 219 -28.30 4.77 5.38
N GLY A 220 -28.08 4.62 6.69
CA GLY A 220 -28.24 3.35 7.40
C GLY A 220 -27.06 2.40 7.17
N LEU A 221 -27.16 1.20 7.75
CA LEU A 221 -26.19 0.13 7.52
C LEU A 221 -26.41 -0.52 6.15
N PHE A 222 -25.31 -0.84 5.48
CA PHE A 222 -25.33 -1.41 4.13
C PHE A 222 -25.32 -2.94 4.15
N THR A 223 -26.15 -3.55 3.30
CA THR A 223 -26.01 -4.96 2.96
C THR A 223 -25.09 -5.11 1.75
N LEU A 224 -23.96 -5.78 1.98
CA LEU A 224 -23.00 -6.17 0.96
C LEU A 224 -23.46 -7.49 0.33
N GLU A 225 -23.56 -7.52 -0.99
CA GLU A 225 -23.84 -8.74 -1.74
C GLU A 225 -22.64 -9.10 -2.60
N ILE A 226 -22.23 -10.37 -2.53
CA ILE A 226 -21.18 -10.93 -3.39
C ILE A 226 -21.85 -11.78 -4.45
N LYS A 227 -21.84 -11.33 -5.71
CA LYS A 227 -22.47 -12.04 -6.82
C LYS A 227 -21.63 -11.92 -8.07
N GLY A 228 -21.50 -13.03 -8.78
CA GLY A 228 -20.71 -13.07 -9.99
C GLY A 228 -19.21 -13.09 -9.75
N VAL A 229 -18.47 -13.33 -10.82
CA VAL A 229 -17.01 -13.35 -10.83
C VAL A 229 -16.47 -12.55 -12.00
N GLN A 230 -15.31 -11.94 -11.83
CA GLN A 230 -14.61 -11.20 -12.89
C GLN A 230 -13.09 -11.37 -12.75
N SER A 231 -12.37 -11.16 -13.84
CA SER A 231 -10.90 -11.12 -13.85
C SER A 231 -10.36 -9.70 -13.67
N MET A 232 -9.13 -9.58 -13.18
CA MET A 232 -8.45 -8.28 -13.05
C MET A 232 -7.88 -7.78 -14.39
N ASN A 233 -7.78 -8.66 -15.38
CA ASN A 233 -7.24 -8.37 -16.71
C ASN A 233 -8.19 -8.83 -17.81
N ASP A 234 -8.04 -8.25 -19.01
CA ASP A 234 -9.04 -8.36 -20.09
C ASP A 234 -9.04 -9.71 -20.82
N ASN A 235 -7.93 -10.44 -20.82
CA ASN A 235 -7.86 -11.75 -21.47
C ASN A 235 -8.31 -12.88 -20.52
N PRO A 236 -9.51 -13.48 -20.72
CA PRO A 236 -10.05 -14.52 -19.85
C PRO A 236 -9.32 -15.86 -19.95
N SER A 237 -8.60 -16.15 -21.05
CA SER A 237 -7.81 -17.38 -21.18
C SER A 237 -6.46 -17.31 -20.47
N ALA A 238 -6.07 -16.12 -20.00
CA ALA A 238 -4.79 -15.88 -19.37
C ALA A 238 -4.95 -14.90 -18.20
N VAL A 239 -5.56 -15.38 -17.12
CA VAL A 239 -5.89 -14.59 -15.92
C VAL A 239 -4.84 -14.76 -14.82
N LYS A 240 -4.55 -13.67 -14.10
CA LYS A 240 -3.72 -13.69 -12.89
C LYS A 240 -4.55 -13.71 -11.60
N ILE A 241 -5.65 -12.97 -11.60
CA ILE A 241 -6.52 -12.75 -10.43
C ILE A 241 -7.96 -12.84 -10.90
N LEU A 242 -8.75 -13.67 -10.20
CA LEU A 242 -10.20 -13.74 -10.31
C LEU A 242 -10.81 -13.40 -8.95
N TYR A 243 -11.85 -12.58 -8.96
CA TYR A 243 -12.51 -12.09 -7.76
C TYR A 243 -14.03 -12.18 -7.90
N GLY A 244 -14.69 -12.29 -6.74
CA GLY A 244 -16.12 -12.04 -6.62
C GLY A 244 -16.40 -10.54 -6.63
N ILE A 245 -17.47 -10.14 -7.31
CA ILE A 245 -17.89 -8.73 -7.39
C ILE A 245 -18.70 -8.41 -6.14
N VAL A 246 -18.39 -7.28 -5.49
CA VAL A 246 -19.14 -6.78 -4.34
C VAL A 246 -19.95 -5.56 -4.76
N PHE A 247 -21.24 -5.58 -4.43
CA PHE A 247 -22.13 -4.46 -4.66
C PHE A 247 -23.02 -4.23 -3.44
N THR A 248 -23.64 -3.06 -3.43
CA THR A 248 -24.67 -2.68 -2.47
C THR A 248 -25.89 -2.19 -3.21
N GLU A 249 -27.05 -2.26 -2.56
CA GLU A 249 -28.24 -1.58 -3.06
C GLU A 249 -27.93 -0.09 -3.27
N ASN A 250 -28.12 0.39 -4.51
CA ASN A 250 -27.94 1.77 -4.95
C ASN A 250 -26.50 2.30 -5.10
N ASP A 251 -25.46 1.45 -5.08
CA ASP A 251 -24.04 1.82 -5.32
C ASP A 251 -23.45 2.92 -4.39
N ILE A 252 -24.19 3.32 -3.35
CA ILE A 252 -23.81 4.37 -2.39
C ILE A 252 -22.50 4.02 -1.65
N LEU A 253 -22.20 2.74 -1.46
CA LEU A 253 -20.98 2.31 -0.79
C LEU A 253 -19.70 2.72 -1.52
N GLN A 254 -19.77 2.85 -2.86
CA GLN A 254 -18.64 3.31 -3.66
C GLN A 254 -18.22 4.72 -3.24
N GLU A 255 -19.20 5.59 -2.98
CA GLU A 255 -18.97 6.95 -2.51
C GLU A 255 -18.27 6.95 -1.15
N LEU A 256 -18.75 6.15 -0.19
CA LEU A 256 -18.14 6.05 1.14
C LEU A 256 -16.67 5.61 1.05
N PHE A 257 -16.37 4.54 0.31
CA PHE A 257 -15.00 4.02 0.26
C PHE A 257 -14.07 4.93 -0.54
N ASN A 258 -14.59 5.65 -1.52
CA ASN A 258 -13.85 6.72 -2.14
C ASN A 258 -13.50 7.80 -1.11
N GLN A 259 -14.48 8.34 -0.37
CA GLN A 259 -14.22 9.35 0.66
C GLN A 259 -13.21 8.87 1.72
N ILE A 260 -13.30 7.61 2.19
CA ILE A 260 -12.33 7.04 3.13
C ILE A 260 -10.91 7.07 2.53
N VAL A 261 -10.72 6.60 1.30
CA VAL A 261 -9.38 6.59 0.68
C VAL A 261 -8.88 8.01 0.39
N ASP A 262 -9.77 8.97 0.08
CA ASP A 262 -9.37 10.37 -0.17
C ASP A 262 -8.89 10.99 1.13
N TYR A 263 -9.59 10.73 2.23
CA TYR A 263 -9.19 11.19 3.57
C TYR A 263 -7.83 10.64 4.00
N PHE A 264 -7.53 9.36 3.71
CA PHE A 264 -6.20 8.81 3.98
C PHE A 264 -5.12 9.38 3.05
N ALA A 265 -5.47 9.74 1.81
CA ALA A 265 -4.55 10.37 0.88
C ALA A 265 -4.21 11.81 1.29
N GLU A 266 -5.18 12.57 1.81
CA GLU A 266 -4.97 13.90 2.39
C GLU A 266 -4.03 13.90 3.62
N LYS A 267 -3.78 12.73 4.23
CA LYS A 267 -2.85 12.54 5.36
C LYS A 267 -1.53 11.87 4.94
N ASP A 268 -1.26 11.77 3.64
CA ASP A 268 -0.07 11.13 3.06
C ASP A 268 0.11 9.65 3.44
N LEU A 269 -0.97 8.98 3.85
CA LEU A 269 -0.96 7.55 4.20
C LEU A 269 -1.33 6.65 3.02
N MET A 270 -1.92 7.23 1.97
CA MET A 270 -2.27 6.57 0.72
C MET A 270 -1.98 7.48 -0.48
N PRO A 271 -1.72 6.94 -1.67
CA PRO A 271 -1.65 7.76 -2.87
C PRO A 271 -3.04 8.29 -3.24
N ASN A 272 -3.07 9.46 -3.86
CA ASN A 272 -4.29 9.99 -4.48
C ASN A 272 -4.90 8.99 -5.45
N ARG A 273 -6.22 8.79 -5.38
CA ARG A 273 -6.91 7.90 -6.31
C ARG A 273 -6.83 8.48 -7.73
N THR A 274 -6.67 7.59 -8.69
CA THR A 274 -6.90 7.91 -10.11
C THR A 274 -8.20 7.30 -10.64
N LYS A 275 -8.77 6.37 -9.88
CA LYS A 275 -9.98 5.60 -10.19
C LYS A 275 -10.70 5.29 -8.88
N ASP A 276 -11.96 4.91 -9.00
CA ASP A 276 -12.77 4.43 -7.89
C ASP A 276 -12.15 3.21 -7.21
N VAL A 277 -12.41 3.07 -5.90
CA VAL A 277 -12.04 1.87 -5.15
C VAL A 277 -12.74 0.66 -5.76
N LYS A 278 -11.97 -0.32 -6.21
CA LYS A 278 -12.55 -1.53 -6.82
C LYS A 278 -13.14 -2.44 -5.75
N LEU A 279 -14.47 -2.50 -5.67
CA LEU A 279 -15.20 -3.33 -4.70
C LEU A 279 -15.16 -4.81 -5.11
N HIS A 280 -14.27 -5.58 -4.50
CA HIS A 280 -14.08 -6.98 -4.87
C HIS A 280 -13.57 -7.84 -3.72
N VAL A 281 -13.78 -9.16 -3.84
CA VAL A 281 -13.19 -10.19 -2.97
C VAL A 281 -12.33 -11.12 -3.80
N THR A 282 -11.03 -11.16 -3.55
CA THR A 282 -10.13 -12.05 -4.30
C THR A 282 -10.42 -13.52 -3.98
N PHE A 283 -10.81 -14.29 -4.99
CA PHE A 283 -11.06 -15.73 -4.88
C PHE A 283 -9.89 -16.56 -5.36
N MET A 284 -9.24 -16.14 -6.45
CA MET A 284 -8.10 -16.83 -7.02
C MET A 284 -6.97 -15.85 -7.38
N ASN A 285 -5.72 -16.22 -7.10
CA ASN A 285 -4.54 -15.43 -7.43
C ASN A 285 -3.32 -16.33 -7.66
N ILE A 286 -2.66 -16.17 -8.82
CA ILE A 286 -1.44 -16.94 -9.13
C ILE A 286 -0.28 -16.64 -8.16
N ALA A 287 -0.30 -15.48 -7.50
CA ALA A 287 0.72 -15.11 -6.52
C ALA A 287 0.79 -16.10 -5.35
N TYR A 288 -0.30 -16.82 -5.06
CA TYR A 288 -0.36 -17.81 -3.97
C TYR A 288 0.49 -19.07 -4.26
N ARG A 289 0.97 -19.26 -5.49
CA ARG A 289 1.98 -20.30 -5.80
C ARG A 289 3.32 -20.06 -5.14
N LYS A 290 3.60 -18.81 -4.75
CA LYS A 290 4.79 -18.45 -3.97
C LYS A 290 4.45 -18.57 -2.49
N LYS A 291 5.26 -19.31 -1.73
CA LYS A 291 5.20 -19.28 -0.27
C LYS A 291 5.89 -18.01 0.24
N ASP A 292 5.48 -17.51 1.40
CA ASP A 292 6.04 -16.30 2.05
C ASP A 292 7.57 -16.33 2.32
N ASN A 293 8.24 -17.48 2.10
CA ASN A 293 9.69 -17.67 2.29
C ASN A 293 10.46 -17.95 0.97
N ASN A 294 9.94 -17.56 -0.20
CA ASN A 294 10.56 -17.85 -1.52
C ASN A 294 10.80 -19.34 -1.82
N VAL A 295 10.17 -20.26 -1.07
CA VAL A 295 10.17 -21.68 -1.39
C VAL A 295 9.16 -21.92 -2.51
N THR A 296 9.66 -22.30 -3.68
CA THR A 296 8.87 -22.63 -4.87
C THR A 296 8.07 -23.92 -4.61
N ILE A 297 6.75 -23.79 -4.46
CA ILE A 297 5.85 -24.95 -4.32
C ILE A 297 5.51 -25.53 -5.70
N ASP A 298 5.50 -24.68 -6.73
CA ASP A 298 5.14 -25.02 -8.10
C ASP A 298 6.19 -24.47 -9.07
N LYS A 299 6.71 -25.31 -9.98
CA LYS A 299 7.67 -24.90 -11.02
C LYS A 299 7.11 -23.82 -11.96
N ASN A 300 5.79 -23.65 -12.00
CA ASN A 300 5.06 -22.72 -12.86
C ASN A 300 4.53 -21.48 -12.10
N ILE A 301 5.34 -20.85 -11.26
CA ILE A 301 4.95 -19.68 -10.44
C ILE A 301 4.30 -18.51 -11.20
N TYR A 302 4.61 -18.34 -12.48
CA TYR A 302 4.08 -17.24 -13.31
C TYR A 302 2.98 -17.66 -14.29
N LYS A 303 2.65 -18.96 -14.32
CA LYS A 303 1.65 -19.48 -15.25
C LYS A 303 0.28 -18.90 -14.94
N LYS A 304 -0.33 -18.25 -15.91
CA LYS A 304 -1.70 -17.74 -15.80
C LYS A 304 -2.67 -18.93 -15.87
N PHE A 305 -3.91 -18.72 -15.43
CA PHE A 305 -4.96 -19.72 -15.56
C PHE A 305 -6.03 -19.27 -16.55
N ASP A 306 -6.67 -20.24 -17.21
CA ASP A 306 -7.80 -20.01 -18.10
C ASP A 306 -9.09 -19.93 -17.28
N ALA A 307 -9.67 -18.74 -17.18
CA ALA A 307 -10.90 -18.48 -16.47
C ALA A 307 -12.14 -18.41 -17.38
N THR A 308 -12.01 -18.68 -18.69
CA THR A 308 -13.07 -18.44 -19.67
C THR A 308 -14.37 -19.14 -19.30
N GLN A 309 -14.29 -20.42 -18.94
CA GLN A 309 -15.47 -21.19 -18.53
C GLN A 309 -15.99 -20.77 -17.15
N ILE A 310 -15.09 -20.44 -16.21
CA ILE A 310 -15.46 -19.96 -14.87
C ILE A 310 -16.26 -18.66 -14.97
N LEU A 311 -15.78 -17.70 -15.78
CA LEU A 311 -16.44 -16.41 -15.95
C LEU A 311 -17.84 -16.58 -16.56
N ASN A 312 -18.02 -17.53 -17.48
CA ASN A 312 -19.32 -17.77 -18.11
C ASN A 312 -20.31 -18.49 -17.18
N GLU A 313 -19.86 -19.49 -16.43
CA GLU A 313 -20.74 -20.32 -15.59
C GLU A 313 -21.12 -19.62 -14.28
N TYR A 314 -20.21 -18.85 -13.69
CA TYR A 314 -20.43 -18.24 -12.38
C TYR A 314 -20.70 -16.72 -12.42
N LYS A 315 -20.95 -16.13 -13.59
CA LYS A 315 -21.21 -14.67 -13.74
C LYS A 315 -22.36 -14.12 -12.89
N ASP A 316 -23.35 -14.96 -12.58
CA ASP A 316 -24.57 -14.56 -11.86
C ASP A 316 -24.73 -15.29 -10.52
N THR A 317 -23.73 -16.08 -10.12
CA THR A 317 -23.77 -16.88 -8.88
C THR A 317 -23.75 -15.98 -7.65
N LEU A 318 -24.73 -16.15 -6.78
CA LEU A 318 -24.74 -15.50 -5.46
C LEU A 318 -23.83 -16.27 -4.50
N PHE A 319 -22.79 -15.62 -4.01
CA PHE A 319 -21.87 -16.17 -3.01
C PHE A 319 -22.30 -15.84 -1.57
N GLY A 320 -23.14 -14.82 -1.38
CA GLY A 320 -23.78 -14.54 -0.10
C GLY A 320 -24.02 -13.06 0.12
N LYS A 321 -24.71 -12.75 1.22
CA LYS A 321 -24.97 -11.40 1.69
C LYS A 321 -24.46 -11.22 3.11
N THR A 322 -24.00 -10.02 3.45
CA THR A 322 -23.64 -9.67 4.83
C THR A 322 -23.86 -8.19 5.07
N VAL A 323 -24.15 -7.82 6.31
CA VAL A 323 -24.22 -6.42 6.70
C VAL A 323 -22.79 -5.92 6.95
N LEU A 324 -22.50 -4.68 6.54
CA LEU A 324 -21.27 -4.00 6.90
C LEU A 324 -21.27 -3.69 8.40
N LYS A 325 -20.59 -4.52 9.17
CA LYS A 325 -20.48 -4.39 10.64
C LYS A 325 -19.18 -3.76 11.10
N GLU A 326 -18.08 -4.06 10.41
CA GLU A 326 -16.76 -3.66 10.84
C GLU A 326 -15.89 -3.25 9.67
N ILE A 327 -15.03 -2.24 9.89
CA ILE A 327 -13.92 -1.87 9.02
C ILE A 327 -12.64 -2.02 9.83
N HIS A 328 -11.63 -2.69 9.27
CA HIS A 328 -10.38 -3.00 9.95
C HIS A 328 -9.21 -2.27 9.30
N LEU A 329 -8.32 -1.72 10.11
CA LEU A 329 -6.94 -1.45 9.70
C LEU A 329 -6.13 -2.73 9.94
N SER A 330 -6.02 -3.57 8.92
CA SER A 330 -5.46 -4.92 8.98
C SER A 330 -3.96 -4.95 8.71
N GLN A 331 -3.23 -5.81 9.42
CA GLN A 331 -1.81 -6.08 9.18
C GLN A 331 -1.64 -7.19 8.14
N LEU A 332 -0.87 -6.95 7.08
CA LEU A 332 -0.57 -7.98 6.08
C LEU A 332 0.22 -9.14 6.71
N LYS A 333 0.05 -10.34 6.14
CA LYS A 333 0.76 -11.58 6.52
C LYS A 333 0.52 -12.09 7.95
N THR A 334 -0.36 -11.49 8.73
CA THR A 334 -0.68 -11.94 10.10
C THR A 334 -1.80 -12.99 10.19
N ALA A 335 -2.63 -13.12 9.15
CA ALA A 335 -3.73 -14.08 9.13
C ALA A 335 -3.22 -15.54 9.24
N THR A 336 -3.81 -16.29 10.16
CA THR A 336 -3.46 -17.69 10.43
C THR A 336 -4.40 -18.65 9.69
N GLU A 337 -4.41 -19.93 10.05
CA GLU A 337 -5.36 -20.91 9.49
C GLU A 337 -6.78 -20.72 10.04
N VAL A 338 -6.90 -20.19 11.25
CA VAL A 338 -8.16 -20.06 11.99
C VAL A 338 -8.56 -18.60 12.22
N ASN A 339 -7.61 -17.67 12.18
CA ASN A 339 -7.86 -16.25 12.44
C ASN A 339 -7.71 -15.43 11.17
N TYR A 340 -8.60 -14.43 11.04
CA TYR A 340 -8.45 -13.34 10.09
C TYR A 340 -7.15 -12.55 10.37
N TYR A 341 -6.82 -11.59 9.50
CA TYR A 341 -5.69 -10.70 9.72
C TYR A 341 -5.82 -10.01 11.08
N GLN A 342 -4.69 -9.87 11.78
CA GLN A 342 -4.64 -9.08 12.99
C GLN A 342 -4.94 -7.62 12.62
N ALA A 343 -5.89 -7.02 13.35
CA ALA A 343 -6.22 -5.62 13.18
C ALA A 343 -5.35 -4.77 14.11
N THR A 344 -4.73 -3.74 13.56
CA THR A 344 -4.12 -2.65 14.33
C THR A 344 -5.19 -1.79 14.99
N ALA A 345 -6.30 -1.56 14.29
CA ALA A 345 -7.48 -0.88 14.80
C ALA A 345 -8.74 -1.39 14.10
N LYS A 346 -9.89 -1.24 14.75
CA LYS A 346 -11.21 -1.63 14.22
C LYS A 346 -12.23 -0.54 14.49
N ILE A 347 -13.12 -0.35 13.53
CA ILE A 347 -14.35 0.43 13.67
C ILE A 347 -15.51 -0.56 13.62
N THR A 348 -16.35 -0.55 14.64
CA THR A 348 -17.63 -1.26 14.65
C THR A 348 -18.75 -0.27 14.31
N LEU A 349 -19.67 -0.69 13.45
CA LEU A 349 -20.81 0.09 12.99
C LEU A 349 -22.10 -0.48 13.59
N GLY A 350 -22.98 0.40 14.08
CA GLY A 350 -24.30 0.02 14.58
C GLY A 350 -24.38 -0.40 16.05
N GLU A 351 -23.36 -0.14 16.86
CA GLU A 351 -23.50 -0.18 18.33
C GLU A 351 -24.02 1.18 18.83
N GLU A 352 -25.10 1.17 19.61
CA GLU A 352 -25.52 2.33 20.41
C GLU A 352 -24.36 2.71 21.34
N GLN A 353 -23.94 3.98 21.33
CA GLN A 353 -23.07 4.49 22.37
C GLN A 353 -23.79 4.33 23.72
N PRO A 354 -23.13 3.77 24.75
CA PRO A 354 -23.73 3.60 26.08
C PRO A 354 -24.10 4.92 26.76
#